data_AF-A0A7S1ABR1-F1
#
_entry.id   AF-A0A7S1ABR1-F1
#
_cell.length_a   1.000
_cell.length_b   1.000
_cell.length_c   1.000
_cell.angle_alpha   90.00
_cell.angle_beta   90.00
_cell.angle_gamma   90.00
#
_symmetry.space_group_name_H-M   'P 1'
#
loop_
_entity.id
_entity.type
_entity.pdbx_description
1 polymer ?
#
loop_
_entity_poly.entity_id
_entity_poly.type
_entity_poly.pdbx_seq_one_letter_code
_entity_poly.pdbx_strand_id
1 'polypeptide(L)'
;MLLALPLVKRLGKHVCFESVSHHIPPSILSLRVNTTKPAPSESRFAVEMTAKAERLCYFEATCAQPVAMAAVDTDSGPNAEQLQQLWANSYEGWISPPGFPGQVMYLEPFNPTAEIAAESGPRPWVEDVLQLADVHGGVFGLTAYNPMGVDKPHSENVANNARLEAEIRKLCSVDGRQWWHSFGFASDWHEKGFSVAAPEDDVLALAKKYSQGAVYRFSRPARSDGVAGVAPFVRSTVPALLPETDADVLMVPSFRPPFDRADPLWVPESS
;
A
#
# COMPACT_ATOMS: atom_id res chain seq x y z
N MET A 1 -18.91 -32.66 18.28
CA MET A 1 -20.11 -31.84 18.57
C MET A 1 -20.50 -31.18 17.27
N LEU A 2 -21.57 -31.66 16.61
CA LEU A 2 -22.08 -31.11 15.36
C LEU A 2 -22.81 -29.80 15.61
N LEU A 3 -22.68 -28.85 14.66
CA LEU A 3 -23.62 -27.79 14.22
C LEU A 3 -22.77 -26.73 13.48
N ALA A 4 -23.16 -26.03 12.42
CA ALA A 4 -24.13 -26.19 11.33
C ALA A 4 -23.83 -24.96 10.43
N LEU A 5 -23.35 -25.16 9.20
CA LEU A 5 -23.15 -24.07 8.24
C LEU A 5 -24.49 -23.65 7.62
N PRO A 6 -24.82 -22.35 7.51
CA PRO A 6 -26.00 -21.94 6.77
C PRO A 6 -25.80 -22.12 5.27
N LEU A 7 -26.70 -22.89 4.68
CA LEU A 7 -26.82 -23.15 3.25
C LEU A 7 -27.47 -21.94 2.57
N VAL A 8 -26.73 -21.22 1.71
CA VAL A 8 -27.32 -20.14 0.89
C VAL A 8 -27.83 -20.74 -0.42
N LYS A 9 -29.16 -20.90 -0.53
CA LYS A 9 -29.83 -21.12 -1.83
C LYS A 9 -30.11 -19.77 -2.49
N ARG A 10 -29.52 -19.53 -3.66
CA ARG A 10 -29.86 -18.42 -4.56
C ARG A 10 -31.29 -18.60 -5.09
N LEU A 11 -32.19 -17.67 -4.75
CA LEU A 11 -33.45 -17.45 -5.46
C LEU A 11 -33.68 -15.93 -5.59
N GLY A 12 -33.40 -15.39 -6.77
CA GLY A 12 -33.92 -14.09 -7.21
C GLY A 12 -33.36 -12.84 -6.50
N LYS A 13 -33.60 -11.68 -7.12
CA LYS A 13 -33.02 -10.37 -6.79
C LYS A 13 -33.67 -9.69 -5.56
N HIS A 14 -33.80 -10.35 -4.40
CA HIS A 14 -34.09 -9.66 -3.14
C HIS A 14 -33.57 -10.50 -1.96
N VAL A 15 -32.65 -9.93 -1.17
CA VAL A 15 -32.22 -10.51 0.11
C VAL A 15 -33.06 -9.85 1.21
N CYS A 16 -33.94 -10.63 1.84
CA CYS A 16 -34.62 -10.26 3.08
C CYS A 16 -33.90 -10.94 4.25
N PHE A 17 -33.54 -10.19 5.29
CA PHE A 17 -33.08 -10.76 6.55
C PHE A 17 -34.28 -10.88 7.50
N GLU A 18 -34.66 -12.12 7.85
CA GLU A 18 -35.53 -12.37 9.00
C GLU A 18 -34.69 -12.36 10.28
N SER A 19 -35.04 -11.44 11.19
CA SER A 19 -34.47 -11.37 12.53
C SER A 19 -35.15 -12.39 13.43
N VAL A 20 -34.39 -13.36 13.94
CA VAL A 20 -34.82 -14.22 15.05
C VAL A 20 -34.39 -13.55 16.34
N SER A 21 -35.34 -12.90 17.02
CA SER A 21 -35.14 -12.31 18.35
C SER A 21 -35.23 -13.39 19.42
N HIS A 22 -34.29 -13.38 20.38
CA HIS A 22 -34.44 -14.06 21.67
C HIS A 22 -34.42 -13.02 22.80
N HIS A 23 -35.25 -13.30 23.81
CA HIS A 23 -35.81 -12.42 24.82
C HIS A 23 -34.83 -11.63 25.70
N ILE A 24 -35.10 -10.32 25.86
CA ILE A 24 -34.70 -9.50 27.01
C ILE A 24 -35.94 -8.69 27.46
N PRO A 25 -36.28 -8.60 28.77
CA PRO A 25 -37.54 -8.03 29.27
C PRO A 25 -37.56 -6.48 29.29
N PRO A 26 -38.74 -5.84 29.42
CA PRO A 26 -38.98 -4.49 28.94
C PRO A 26 -38.67 -3.41 29.97
N SER A 27 -38.10 -2.29 29.51
CA SER A 27 -38.13 -1.01 30.22
C SER A 27 -38.25 0.12 29.20
N ILE A 28 -39.50 0.39 28.85
CA ILE A 28 -40.15 1.68 28.52
C ILE A 28 -39.21 2.84 28.12
N LEU A 29 -39.20 3.16 26.82
CA LEU A 29 -39.25 4.54 26.31
C LEU A 29 -39.78 4.52 24.87
N SER A 30 -41.01 5.01 24.70
CA SER A 30 -41.75 5.03 23.44
C SER A 30 -41.18 6.09 22.48
N LEU A 31 -40.46 5.66 21.44
CA LEU A 31 -40.17 6.47 20.26
C LEU A 31 -41.14 6.09 19.14
N ARG A 32 -42.07 7.00 18.83
CA ARG A 32 -42.95 6.90 17.67
C ARG A 32 -42.10 7.01 16.39
N VAL A 33 -42.05 5.94 15.60
CA VAL A 33 -41.53 5.98 14.23
C VAL A 33 -42.62 6.55 13.32
N ASN A 34 -42.42 7.78 12.84
CA ASN A 34 -43.17 8.32 11.71
C ASN A 34 -42.66 7.66 10.43
N THR A 35 -43.51 6.90 9.77
CA THR A 35 -43.25 6.37 8.42
C THR A 35 -43.52 7.45 7.38
N THR A 36 -42.49 8.23 7.02
CA THR A 36 -42.51 9.04 5.81
C THR A 36 -41.55 8.45 4.78
N LYS A 37 -42.11 8.11 3.61
CA LYS A 37 -41.44 7.72 2.37
C LYS A 37 -40.18 8.58 2.11
N PRO A 38 -39.02 8.01 1.76
CA PRO A 38 -37.88 8.83 1.34
C PRO A 38 -38.14 9.47 -0.03
N ALA A 39 -37.72 10.73 -0.16
CA ALA A 39 -37.81 11.53 -1.36
C ALA A 39 -36.79 11.09 -2.44
N PRO A 40 -36.98 11.44 -3.72
CA PRO A 40 -36.24 10.87 -4.85
C PRO A 40 -34.75 11.24 -4.93
N SER A 41 -34.23 12.06 -4.02
CA SER A 41 -32.84 12.54 -4.03
C SER A 41 -31.84 11.63 -3.31
N GLU A 42 -32.30 10.69 -2.48
CA GLU A 42 -31.41 9.78 -1.74
C GLU A 42 -31.02 8.53 -2.56
N SER A 43 -31.69 8.25 -3.68
CA SER A 43 -31.38 7.07 -4.50
C SER A 43 -30.15 7.25 -5.38
N ARG A 44 -29.78 8.48 -5.77
CA ARG A 44 -28.55 8.73 -6.52
C ARG A 44 -27.30 8.50 -5.66
N PHE A 45 -27.32 8.93 -4.39
CA PHE A 45 -26.21 8.72 -3.47
C PHE A 45 -26.00 7.23 -3.13
N ALA A 46 -27.08 6.49 -2.92
CA ALA A 46 -27.01 5.05 -2.67
C ALA A 46 -26.52 4.26 -3.90
N VAL A 47 -26.95 4.63 -5.11
CA VAL A 47 -26.51 3.99 -6.36
C VAL A 47 -25.03 4.31 -6.66
N GLU A 48 -24.58 5.53 -6.40
CA GLU A 48 -23.19 5.94 -6.61
C GLU A 48 -22.23 5.29 -5.59
N MET A 49 -22.66 5.12 -4.34
CA MET A 49 -21.94 4.35 -3.32
C MET A 49 -21.90 2.86 -3.64
N THR A 50 -22.97 2.29 -4.19
CA THR A 50 -23.02 0.87 -4.58
C THR A 50 -22.14 0.60 -5.80
N ALA A 51 -22.12 1.50 -6.79
CA ALA A 51 -21.24 1.39 -7.95
C ALA A 51 -19.74 1.58 -7.59
N LYS A 52 -19.43 2.41 -6.59
CA LYS A 52 -18.06 2.58 -6.08
C LYS A 52 -17.61 1.40 -5.22
N ALA A 53 -18.52 0.83 -4.43
CA ALA A 53 -18.29 -0.41 -3.70
C ALA A 53 -18.17 -1.64 -4.63
N GLU A 54 -18.93 -1.70 -5.72
CA GLU A 54 -18.77 -2.76 -6.74
C GLU A 54 -17.43 -2.64 -7.49
N ARG A 55 -16.87 -1.43 -7.65
CA ARG A 55 -15.49 -1.25 -8.15
C ARG A 55 -14.41 -1.70 -7.17
N LEU A 56 -14.64 -1.56 -5.86
CA LEU A 56 -13.76 -2.07 -4.81
C LEU A 56 -13.90 -3.59 -4.60
N CYS A 57 -15.07 -4.16 -4.91
CA CYS A 57 -15.37 -5.58 -4.78
C CYS A 57 -15.08 -6.41 -6.05
N TYR A 58 -14.63 -5.78 -7.15
CA TYR A 58 -14.16 -6.47 -8.37
C TYR A 58 -12.66 -6.78 -8.35
N PHE A 59 -12.04 -6.82 -7.17
CA PHE A 59 -10.81 -7.56 -6.96
C PHE A 59 -11.20 -8.95 -6.45
N GLU A 60 -11.75 -9.78 -7.35
CA GLU A 60 -11.67 -11.22 -7.12
C GLU A 60 -10.18 -11.53 -7.07
N ALA A 61 -9.69 -11.78 -5.86
CA ALA A 61 -8.38 -12.37 -5.61
C ALA A 61 -8.37 -13.75 -6.28
N THR A 62 -8.06 -13.79 -7.57
CA THR A 62 -7.48 -14.97 -8.18
C THR A 62 -6.16 -15.19 -7.46
N CYS A 63 -6.04 -16.34 -6.80
CA CYS A 63 -4.78 -16.86 -6.30
C CYS A 63 -3.81 -17.00 -7.49
N ALA A 64 -3.14 -15.91 -7.86
CA ALA A 64 -2.18 -15.87 -8.95
C ALA A 64 -0.80 -16.19 -8.40
N GLN A 65 -0.12 -17.09 -9.08
CA GLN A 65 1.24 -17.53 -8.74
C GLN A 65 2.24 -16.37 -8.84
N PRO A 66 3.36 -16.40 -8.10
CA PRO A 66 4.40 -15.40 -8.21
C PRO A 66 4.92 -15.36 -9.65
N VAL A 67 4.76 -14.21 -10.31
CA VAL A 67 5.37 -13.96 -11.62
C VAL A 67 6.85 -13.67 -11.37
N ALA A 68 7.67 -14.68 -11.63
CA ALA A 68 9.11 -14.57 -11.52
C ALA A 68 9.67 -13.57 -12.54
N MET A 69 10.70 -12.79 -12.17
CA MET A 69 11.63 -12.17 -13.12
C MET A 69 12.51 -13.21 -13.85
N ALA A 70 11.91 -14.27 -14.39
CA ALA A 70 12.55 -15.07 -15.41
C ALA A 70 12.49 -14.25 -16.70
N ALA A 71 13.63 -13.66 -17.08
CA ALA A 71 13.94 -13.05 -18.37
C ALA A 71 12.73 -12.88 -19.28
N VAL A 72 12.08 -11.71 -19.21
CA VAL A 72 11.02 -11.35 -20.14
C VAL A 72 11.58 -11.47 -21.55
N ASP A 73 11.00 -12.39 -22.31
CA ASP A 73 11.34 -12.64 -23.71
C ASP A 73 11.23 -11.33 -24.48
N THR A 74 12.31 -10.92 -25.12
CA THR A 74 12.57 -9.53 -25.57
C THR A 74 11.73 -9.04 -26.74
N ASP A 75 10.65 -9.75 -27.12
CA ASP A 75 9.86 -9.41 -28.32
C ASP A 75 8.54 -8.69 -28.00
N SER A 76 8.11 -8.67 -26.75
CA SER A 76 7.03 -7.80 -26.27
C SER A 76 7.21 -7.59 -24.77
N GLY A 77 7.74 -6.42 -24.38
CA GLY A 77 8.00 -6.08 -22.97
C GLY A 77 6.81 -6.35 -22.04
N PRO A 78 7.02 -6.37 -20.71
CA PRO A 78 5.96 -6.72 -19.76
C PRO A 78 4.72 -5.86 -20.01
N ASN A 79 3.55 -6.50 -20.16
CA ASN A 79 2.34 -5.75 -20.41
C ASN A 79 1.93 -4.97 -19.13
N ALA A 80 1.19 -3.87 -19.30
CA ALA A 80 0.87 -2.97 -18.19
C ALA A 80 0.16 -3.66 -17.01
N GLU A 81 -0.63 -4.70 -17.29
CA GLU A 81 -1.34 -5.50 -16.28
C GLU A 81 -0.39 -6.31 -15.39
N GLN A 82 0.65 -6.93 -15.97
CA GLN A 82 1.66 -7.67 -15.20
C GLN A 82 2.47 -6.74 -14.29
N LEU A 83 2.85 -5.55 -14.78
CA LEU A 83 3.53 -4.54 -13.97
C LEU A 83 2.64 -4.04 -12.84
N GLN A 84 1.36 -3.80 -13.13
CA GLN A 84 0.38 -3.38 -12.14
C GLN A 84 0.20 -4.43 -11.05
N GLN A 85 0.12 -5.72 -11.39
CA GLN A 85 0.04 -6.81 -10.41
C GLN A 85 1.32 -6.96 -9.58
N LEU A 86 2.48 -6.81 -10.20
CA LEU A 86 3.76 -6.85 -9.50
C LEU A 86 3.85 -5.71 -8.47
N TRP A 87 3.48 -4.49 -8.86
CA TRP A 87 3.44 -3.35 -7.96
C TRP A 87 2.39 -3.53 -6.87
N ALA A 88 1.17 -3.97 -7.21
CA ALA A 88 0.09 -4.18 -6.25
C ALA A 88 0.45 -5.13 -5.11
N ASN A 89 1.25 -6.17 -5.40
CA ASN A 89 1.62 -7.21 -4.43
C ASN A 89 2.97 -6.99 -3.74
N SER A 90 3.68 -5.91 -4.06
CA SER A 90 5.01 -5.66 -3.51
C SER A 90 4.99 -5.24 -2.05
N TYR A 91 5.90 -5.81 -1.26
CA TYR A 91 6.19 -5.42 0.11
C TYR A 91 7.21 -4.30 0.14
N GLU A 92 7.25 -3.58 1.25
CA GLU A 92 8.27 -2.56 1.52
C GLU A 92 8.90 -2.82 2.89
N GLY A 93 10.21 -2.69 2.99
CA GLY A 93 10.95 -2.70 4.24
C GLY A 93 11.60 -1.35 4.50
N TRP A 94 11.31 -0.74 5.65
CA TRP A 94 11.88 0.52 6.10
C TRP A 94 12.87 0.28 7.22
N ILE A 95 14.12 0.70 7.02
CA ILE A 95 15.18 0.54 8.01
C ILE A 95 15.29 1.82 8.84
N SER A 96 14.97 1.71 10.12
CA SER A 96 14.97 2.82 11.08
C SER A 96 14.18 4.05 10.62
N PRO A 97 12.88 3.91 10.26
CA PRO A 97 12.07 5.07 9.92
C PRO A 97 11.87 5.99 11.15
N PRO A 98 11.48 7.25 10.94
CA PRO A 98 11.14 8.18 12.02
C PRO A 98 10.16 7.55 13.03
N GLY A 99 10.47 7.70 14.32
CA GLY A 99 9.68 7.10 15.41
C GLY A 99 9.95 5.60 15.66
N PHE A 100 10.78 4.93 14.84
CA PHE A 100 11.10 3.50 14.99
C PHE A 100 12.60 3.18 14.78
N PRO A 101 13.52 3.79 15.57
CA PRO A 101 14.96 3.67 15.36
C PRO A 101 15.49 2.27 15.66
N GLY A 102 16.51 1.84 14.91
CA GLY A 102 17.26 0.60 15.15
C GLY A 102 16.54 -0.69 14.75
N GLN A 103 15.39 -0.58 14.07
CA GLN A 103 14.56 -1.71 13.67
C GLN A 103 14.20 -1.64 12.18
N VAL A 104 13.77 -2.77 11.62
CA VAL A 104 13.17 -2.83 10.29
C VAL A 104 11.66 -2.93 10.45
N MET A 105 10.94 -2.00 9.83
CA MET A 105 9.49 -2.03 9.72
C MET A 105 9.11 -2.60 8.36
N TYR A 106 8.18 -3.55 8.34
CA TYR A 106 7.66 -4.10 7.09
C TYR A 106 6.27 -3.55 6.82
N LEU A 107 6.01 -3.20 5.57
CA LEU A 107 4.69 -2.85 5.07
C LEU A 107 4.28 -3.89 4.03
N GLU A 108 3.05 -4.36 4.13
CA GLU A 108 2.44 -5.27 3.17
C GLU A 108 1.15 -4.69 2.59
N PRO A 109 0.78 -5.09 1.37
CA PRO A 109 -0.54 -4.79 0.83
C PRO A 109 -1.65 -5.30 1.75
N PHE A 110 -2.62 -4.45 2.05
CA PHE A 110 -3.77 -4.80 2.86
C PHE A 110 -4.58 -5.92 2.19
N ASN A 111 -4.74 -7.04 2.89
CA ASN A 111 -5.62 -8.11 2.48
C ASN A 111 -6.89 -8.12 3.37
N PRO A 112 -8.07 -7.76 2.83
CA PRO A 112 -9.32 -7.71 3.60
C PRO A 112 -9.81 -9.09 4.07
N THR A 113 -9.28 -10.17 3.50
CA THR A 113 -9.64 -11.55 3.87
C THR A 113 -8.68 -12.17 4.88
N ALA A 114 -7.52 -11.55 5.13
CA ALA A 114 -6.59 -12.01 6.14
C ALA A 114 -7.16 -11.72 7.54
N GLU A 115 -6.94 -12.62 8.49
CA GLU A 115 -7.15 -12.31 9.90
C GLU A 115 -6.22 -11.16 10.27
N ILE A 116 -6.78 -9.96 10.43
CA ILE A 116 -6.02 -8.82 10.94
C ILE A 116 -5.64 -9.18 12.37
N ALA A 117 -4.37 -9.53 12.59
CA ALA A 117 -3.83 -9.72 13.92
C ALA A 117 -4.16 -8.45 14.72
N ALA A 118 -4.90 -8.64 15.82
CA ALA A 118 -5.46 -7.58 16.64
C ALA A 118 -4.40 -6.80 17.45
N GLU A 119 -3.32 -6.37 16.80
CA GLU A 119 -2.43 -5.35 17.33
C GLU A 119 -2.98 -3.98 16.97
N SER A 120 -4.17 -3.69 17.51
CA SER A 120 -4.94 -2.45 17.37
C SER A 120 -4.42 -1.31 18.27
N GLY A 121 -3.20 -1.44 18.77
CA GLY A 121 -2.56 -0.39 19.55
C GLY A 121 -2.14 0.78 18.65
N PRO A 122 -2.21 2.04 19.14
CA PRO A 122 -1.62 3.16 18.43
C PRO A 122 -0.13 2.89 18.20
N ARG A 123 0.32 3.12 16.98
CA ARG A 123 1.72 2.98 16.57
C ARG A 123 2.28 4.40 16.36
N PRO A 124 2.94 5.03 17.36
CA PRO A 124 3.34 6.43 17.27
C PRO A 124 4.17 6.76 16.02
N TRP A 125 5.07 5.85 15.63
CA TRP A 125 5.90 5.98 14.43
C TRP A 125 5.08 6.13 13.14
N VAL A 126 3.89 5.54 13.07
CA VAL A 126 3.01 5.68 11.89
C VAL A 126 2.61 7.13 11.74
N GLU A 127 2.21 7.77 12.84
CA GLU A 127 1.81 9.17 12.82
C GLU A 127 2.99 10.10 12.54
N ASP A 128 4.18 9.79 13.07
CA ASP A 128 5.41 10.55 12.77
C ASP A 128 5.72 10.54 11.27
N VAL A 129 5.61 9.37 10.61
CA VAL A 129 5.82 9.27 9.16
C VAL A 129 4.69 9.92 8.37
N LEU A 130 3.44 9.77 8.79
CA LEU A 130 2.31 10.42 8.12
C LEU A 130 2.36 11.94 8.23
N GLN A 131 2.86 12.48 9.34
CA GLN A 131 3.08 13.92 9.48
C GLN A 131 4.14 14.42 8.48
N LEU A 132 5.20 13.65 8.26
CA LEU A 132 6.18 13.95 7.21
C LEU A 132 5.54 13.90 5.81
N ALA A 133 4.71 12.89 5.54
CA ALA A 133 3.97 12.80 4.28
C ALA A 133 3.04 14.00 4.08
N ASP A 134 2.29 14.39 5.11
CA ASP A 134 1.36 15.53 5.06
C ASP A 134 2.08 16.85 4.78
N VAL A 135 3.31 17.03 5.31
CA VAL A 135 4.13 18.24 5.10
C VAL A 135 4.72 18.30 3.69
N HIS A 136 5.19 17.17 3.16
CA HIS A 136 5.96 17.14 1.90
C HIS A 136 5.14 16.70 0.68
N GLY A 137 3.85 16.38 0.88
CA GLY A 137 2.98 15.80 -0.15
C GLY A 137 3.13 14.28 -0.31
N GLY A 138 4.03 13.66 0.44
CA GLY A 138 4.23 12.22 0.49
C GLY A 138 5.58 11.82 1.09
N VAL A 139 5.73 10.53 1.35
CA VAL A 139 7.03 9.87 1.51
C VAL A 139 7.27 9.03 0.28
N PHE A 140 8.41 9.19 -0.37
CA PHE A 140 8.65 8.63 -1.69
C PHE A 140 9.72 7.55 -1.68
N GLY A 141 9.44 6.41 -2.32
CA GLY A 141 10.40 5.35 -2.56
C GLY A 141 11.27 5.68 -3.77
N LEU A 142 12.59 5.75 -3.57
CA LEU A 142 13.59 5.98 -4.62
C LEU A 142 14.61 4.86 -4.66
N THR A 143 15.05 4.53 -5.86
CA THR A 143 16.03 3.49 -6.14
C THR A 143 16.83 3.84 -7.39
N ALA A 144 18.09 3.43 -7.45
CA ALA A 144 18.89 3.50 -8.67
C ALA A 144 19.22 2.12 -9.23
N TYR A 145 18.55 1.08 -8.72
CA TYR A 145 18.64 -0.26 -9.27
C TYR A 145 17.82 -0.38 -10.54
N ASN A 146 18.28 -1.25 -11.45
CA ASN A 146 17.57 -1.67 -12.65
C ASN A 146 16.83 -0.51 -13.37
N PRO A 147 17.57 0.49 -13.88
CA PRO A 147 16.96 1.69 -14.44
C PRO A 147 15.99 1.34 -15.58
N MET A 148 14.81 1.95 -15.56
CA MET A 148 13.67 1.62 -16.44
C MET A 148 13.23 0.15 -16.39
N GLY A 149 13.50 -0.56 -15.30
CA GLY A 149 13.24 -2.00 -15.16
C GLY A 149 14.22 -2.88 -15.95
N VAL A 150 15.29 -2.31 -16.51
CA VAL A 150 16.30 -3.07 -17.25
C VAL A 150 17.34 -3.60 -16.27
N ASP A 151 17.45 -4.92 -16.18
CA ASP A 151 18.44 -5.58 -15.33
C ASP A 151 19.87 -5.08 -15.62
N LYS A 152 20.56 -4.71 -14.54
CA LYS A 152 21.96 -4.29 -14.57
C LYS A 152 22.82 -5.18 -13.68
N PRO A 153 24.14 -5.24 -13.93
CA PRO A 153 25.07 -5.90 -13.03
C PRO A 153 24.93 -5.36 -11.60
N HIS A 154 24.95 -6.27 -10.62
CA HIS A 154 24.74 -5.90 -9.21
C HIS A 154 25.70 -4.80 -8.73
N SER A 155 26.98 -4.85 -9.14
CA SER A 155 27.97 -3.83 -8.80
C SER A 155 27.63 -2.44 -9.35
N GLU A 156 27.05 -2.36 -10.56
CA GLU A 156 26.58 -1.09 -11.13
C GLU A 156 25.38 -0.55 -10.36
N ASN A 157 24.43 -1.41 -10.02
CA ASN A 157 23.29 -1.05 -9.19
C ASN A 157 23.73 -0.51 -7.82
N VAL A 158 24.65 -1.18 -7.12
CA VAL A 158 25.21 -0.71 -5.85
C VAL A 158 25.89 0.66 -6.01
N ALA A 159 26.73 0.82 -7.04
CA ALA A 159 27.44 2.07 -7.28
C ALA A 159 26.50 3.24 -7.61
N ASN A 160 25.44 3.00 -8.38
CA ASN A 160 24.44 4.02 -8.69
C ASN A 160 23.60 4.37 -7.45
N ASN A 161 23.23 3.38 -6.63
CA ASN A 161 22.46 3.64 -5.42
C ASN A 161 23.25 4.43 -4.38
N ALA A 162 24.58 4.21 -4.29
CA ALA A 162 25.46 5.02 -3.46
C ALA A 162 25.53 6.49 -3.93
N ARG A 163 25.50 6.74 -5.25
CA ARG A 163 25.43 8.11 -5.79
C ARG A 163 24.08 8.76 -5.48
N LEU A 164 22.98 8.02 -5.65
CA LEU A 164 21.63 8.47 -5.30
C LEU A 164 21.56 8.83 -3.80
N GLU A 165 22.12 8.00 -2.91
CA GLU A 165 22.16 8.26 -1.47
C GLU A 165 22.85 9.59 -1.15
N ALA A 166 24.01 9.86 -1.78
CA ALA A 166 24.74 11.11 -1.56
C ALA A 166 23.91 12.34 -1.97
N GLU A 167 23.11 12.22 -3.03
CA GLU A 167 22.21 13.29 -3.48
C GLU A 167 20.99 13.44 -2.59
N ILE A 168 20.40 12.35 -2.11
CA ILE A 168 19.31 12.37 -1.12
C ILE A 168 19.77 13.02 0.18
N ARG A 169 20.98 12.70 0.66
CA ARG A 169 21.58 13.34 1.83
C ARG A 169 21.69 14.85 1.66
N LYS A 170 22.11 15.31 0.47
CA LYS A 170 22.16 16.74 0.15
C LYS A 170 20.76 17.35 0.05
N LEU A 171 19.80 16.64 -0.55
CA LEU A 171 18.42 17.11 -0.67
C LEU A 171 17.78 17.31 0.71
N CYS A 172 18.07 16.39 1.63
CA CYS A 172 17.52 16.36 2.98
C CYS A 172 18.38 17.09 4.02
N SER A 173 19.43 17.80 3.62
CA SER A 173 20.19 18.65 4.54
C SER A 173 19.47 19.98 4.85
N VAL A 174 18.31 20.21 4.23
CA VAL A 174 17.45 21.38 4.44
C VAL A 174 16.37 21.04 5.46
N ASP A 175 16.01 22.02 6.30
CA ASP A 175 15.09 21.85 7.43
C ASP A 175 13.77 21.17 7.05
N GLY A 176 13.38 20.20 7.89
CA GLY A 176 12.10 19.48 7.82
C GLY A 176 12.08 18.28 6.86
N ARG A 177 13.06 18.12 5.97
CA ARG A 177 13.18 16.97 5.07
C ARG A 177 13.88 15.81 5.79
N GLN A 178 13.48 14.58 5.48
CA GLN A 178 14.07 13.38 6.09
C GLN A 178 14.18 12.25 5.08
N TRP A 179 15.09 11.31 5.34
CA TRP A 179 15.21 10.09 4.55
C TRP A 179 15.73 8.95 5.42
N TRP A 180 15.47 7.72 4.98
CA TRP A 180 16.00 6.50 5.57
C TRP A 180 16.20 5.43 4.49
N HIS A 181 17.00 4.40 4.80
CA HIS A 181 17.17 3.26 3.91
C HIS A 181 15.87 2.46 3.83
N SER A 182 15.50 2.03 2.63
CA SER A 182 14.36 1.14 2.43
C SER A 182 14.62 0.12 1.33
N PHE A 183 13.69 -0.80 1.12
CA PHE A 183 13.78 -1.77 0.06
C PHE A 183 12.39 -2.27 -0.33
N GLY A 184 12.15 -2.38 -1.63
CA GLY A 184 11.00 -3.08 -2.17
C GLY A 184 11.35 -4.56 -2.35
N PHE A 185 10.40 -5.46 -2.11
CA PHE A 185 10.64 -6.88 -2.34
C PHE A 185 9.36 -7.69 -2.58
N ALA A 186 9.54 -8.87 -3.13
CA ALA A 186 8.55 -9.94 -3.17
C ALA A 186 9.25 -11.29 -2.95
N SER A 187 8.57 -12.40 -3.24
CA SER A 187 9.13 -13.74 -3.08
C SER A 187 10.40 -14.00 -3.92
N ASP A 188 10.51 -13.35 -5.07
CA ASP A 188 11.51 -13.64 -6.11
C ASP A 188 12.47 -12.48 -6.38
N TRP A 189 12.13 -11.24 -6.01
CA TRP A 189 12.97 -10.06 -6.19
C TRP A 189 13.15 -9.25 -4.91
N HIS A 190 14.24 -8.49 -4.86
CA HIS A 190 14.56 -7.55 -3.78
C HIS A 190 15.36 -6.39 -4.35
N GLU A 191 14.92 -5.17 -4.07
CA GLU A 191 15.55 -3.97 -4.58
C GLU A 191 15.82 -2.97 -3.46
N LYS A 192 17.08 -2.55 -3.36
CA LYS A 192 17.55 -1.58 -2.36
C LYS A 192 17.21 -0.18 -2.79
N GLY A 193 16.73 0.63 -1.86
CA GLY A 193 16.38 2.02 -2.11
C GLY A 193 16.36 2.87 -0.85
N PHE A 194 15.57 3.93 -0.93
CA PHE A 194 15.45 4.95 0.10
C PHE A 194 14.02 5.41 0.15
N SER A 195 13.54 5.69 1.36
CA SER A 195 12.31 6.44 1.56
C SER A 195 12.67 7.88 1.87
N VAL A 196 12.04 8.83 1.17
CA VAL A 196 12.40 10.25 1.20
C VAL A 196 11.17 11.10 1.43
N ALA A 197 11.18 11.89 2.50
CA ALA A 197 10.20 12.93 2.79
C ALA A 197 10.76 14.29 2.36
N ALA A 198 10.43 14.70 1.13
CA ALA A 198 10.83 15.97 0.52
C ALA A 198 9.79 16.37 -0.55
N PRO A 199 9.78 17.64 -1.03
CA PRO A 199 8.82 18.07 -2.05
C PRO A 199 8.84 17.16 -3.28
N GLU A 200 7.65 16.80 -3.78
CA GLU A 200 7.46 15.85 -4.88
C GLU A 200 8.29 16.21 -6.12
N ASP A 201 8.34 17.48 -6.52
CA ASP A 201 9.12 17.94 -7.68
C ASP A 201 10.62 17.64 -7.55
N ASP A 202 11.20 17.83 -6.34
CA ASP A 202 12.61 17.56 -6.07
C ASP A 202 12.91 16.05 -6.13
N VAL A 203 12.00 15.24 -5.58
CA VAL A 203 12.08 13.77 -5.61
C VAL A 203 11.97 13.26 -7.04
N LEU A 204 11.00 13.75 -7.82
CA LEU A 204 10.81 13.34 -9.22
C LEU A 204 11.98 13.76 -10.10
N ALA A 205 12.65 14.89 -9.80
CA ALA A 205 13.87 15.28 -10.49
C ALA A 205 15.00 14.25 -10.27
N LEU A 206 15.18 13.74 -9.04
CA LEU A 206 16.11 12.64 -8.76
C LEU A 206 15.66 11.34 -9.45
N ALA A 207 14.39 10.99 -9.37
CA ALA A 207 13.85 9.79 -10.00
C ALA A 207 14.16 9.75 -11.50
N LYS A 208 13.88 10.84 -12.21
CA LYS A 208 14.19 11.01 -13.65
C LYS A 208 15.68 10.92 -13.93
N LYS A 209 16.52 11.54 -13.09
CA LYS A 209 17.97 11.50 -13.23
C LYS A 209 18.55 10.08 -13.13
N TYR A 210 17.98 9.25 -12.26
CA TYR A 210 18.35 7.85 -12.10
C TYR A 210 17.53 6.89 -12.97
N SER A 211 16.81 7.43 -13.95
CA SER A 211 16.01 6.69 -14.93
C SER A 211 14.98 5.74 -14.30
N GLN A 212 14.33 6.16 -13.21
CA GLN A 212 13.16 5.46 -12.69
C GLN A 212 11.95 5.76 -13.57
N GLY A 213 11.18 4.71 -13.90
CA GLY A 213 9.94 4.84 -14.67
C GLY A 213 8.84 5.53 -13.85
N ALA A 214 8.74 5.19 -12.57
CA ALA A 214 7.83 5.76 -11.59
C ALA A 214 8.43 5.61 -10.19
N VAL A 215 7.83 6.28 -9.21
CA VAL A 215 8.18 6.19 -7.79
C VAL A 215 6.96 5.81 -6.97
N TYR A 216 7.15 5.11 -5.86
CA TYR A 216 6.09 4.95 -4.88
C TYR A 216 5.94 6.21 -4.04
N ARG A 217 4.70 6.58 -3.73
CA ARG A 217 4.34 7.65 -2.79
C ARG A 217 3.44 7.08 -1.70
N PHE A 218 3.93 7.10 -0.48
CA PHE A 218 3.18 6.77 0.73
C PHE A 218 2.53 8.03 1.30
N SER A 219 1.23 7.97 1.57
CA SER A 219 0.45 9.10 2.07
C SER A 219 -0.67 8.63 2.99
N ARG A 220 -1.30 9.57 3.69
CA ARG A 220 -2.46 9.28 4.53
C ARG A 220 -3.65 8.90 3.64
N PRO A 221 -4.38 7.80 3.92
CA PRO A 221 -5.63 7.48 3.24
C PRO A 221 -6.63 8.62 3.38
N ALA A 222 -7.45 8.85 2.34
CA ALA A 222 -8.49 9.86 2.43
C ALA A 222 -9.56 9.40 3.44
N ARG A 223 -10.12 10.36 4.19
CA ARG A 223 -11.16 10.07 5.21
C ARG A 223 -12.40 9.36 4.63
N SER A 224 -12.64 9.51 3.33
CA SER A 224 -13.73 8.87 2.60
C SER A 224 -13.57 7.36 2.41
N ASP A 225 -12.38 6.82 2.63
CA ASP A 225 -12.06 5.47 2.16
C ASP A 225 -12.54 4.40 3.15
N GLY A 226 -13.05 4.78 4.31
CA GLY A 226 -13.60 3.85 5.31
C GLY A 226 -12.57 2.95 5.99
N VAL A 227 -11.29 3.08 5.64
CA VAL A 227 -10.16 2.25 6.11
C VAL A 227 -9.29 2.95 7.16
N ALA A 228 -9.66 4.18 7.53
CA ALA A 228 -8.99 4.98 8.56
C ALA A 228 -9.08 4.26 9.92
N GLY A 229 -8.07 3.46 10.24
CA GLY A 229 -8.01 2.60 11.42
C GLY A 229 -7.54 1.17 11.15
N VAL A 230 -7.53 0.75 9.88
CA VAL A 230 -7.08 -0.60 9.45
C VAL A 230 -5.80 -0.52 8.63
N ALA A 231 -5.75 0.37 7.64
CA ALA A 231 -4.56 0.61 6.82
C ALA A 231 -4.09 2.06 6.97
N PRO A 232 -2.92 2.31 7.59
CA PRO A 232 -2.48 3.66 7.87
C PRO A 232 -1.89 4.39 6.66
N PHE A 233 -1.49 3.68 5.59
CA PHE A 233 -0.89 4.28 4.41
C PHE A 233 -1.65 3.90 3.14
N VAL A 234 -1.76 4.84 2.21
CA VAL A 234 -1.97 4.56 0.78
C VAL A 234 -0.62 4.71 0.10
N ARG A 235 -0.20 3.68 -0.63
CA ARG A 235 0.92 3.74 -1.58
C ARG A 235 0.36 3.94 -2.98
N SER A 236 0.59 5.10 -3.55
CA SER A 236 0.34 5.41 -4.96
C SER A 236 1.61 5.21 -5.78
N THR A 237 1.48 4.84 -7.04
CA THR A 237 2.57 4.96 -8.02
C THR A 237 2.50 6.32 -8.72
N VAL A 238 3.58 7.10 -8.65
CA VAL A 238 3.69 8.42 -9.26
C VAL A 238 4.62 8.35 -10.48
N PRO A 239 4.14 8.69 -11.69
CA PRO A 239 4.94 8.71 -12.91
C PRO A 239 6.20 9.58 -12.80
N ALA A 240 7.34 9.06 -13.28
CA ALA A 240 8.58 9.83 -13.43
C ALA A 240 8.98 9.94 -14.91
N LEU A 241 9.25 8.81 -15.57
CA LEU A 241 9.58 8.72 -17.00
C LEU A 241 8.56 7.92 -17.82
N LEU A 242 7.79 7.03 -17.19
CA LEU A 242 6.75 6.24 -17.86
C LEU A 242 5.37 6.89 -17.64
N PRO A 243 4.54 7.01 -18.69
CA PRO A 243 3.16 7.45 -18.54
C PRO A 243 2.30 6.34 -17.89
N GLU A 244 1.18 6.73 -17.28
CA GLU A 244 0.07 5.82 -16.86
C GLU A 244 0.52 4.60 -16.03
N THR A 245 1.09 4.85 -14.86
CA THR A 245 1.52 3.80 -13.92
C THR A 245 0.72 3.77 -12.63
N ASP A 246 -0.37 4.55 -12.57
CA ASP A 246 -1.14 4.81 -11.35
C ASP A 246 -1.74 3.52 -10.79
N ALA A 247 -1.33 3.20 -9.57
CA ALA A 247 -1.91 2.14 -8.75
C ALA A 247 -1.91 2.61 -7.30
N ASP A 248 -3.09 2.58 -6.67
CA ASP A 248 -3.24 2.85 -5.25
C ASP A 248 -3.39 1.54 -4.49
N VAL A 249 -2.55 1.34 -3.50
CA VAL A 249 -2.51 0.15 -2.65
C VAL A 249 -2.57 0.58 -1.21
N LEU A 250 -3.53 0.06 -0.46
CA LEU A 250 -3.54 0.24 0.99
C LEU A 250 -2.43 -0.61 1.59
N MET A 251 -1.60 -0.01 2.45
CA MET A 251 -0.48 -0.69 3.07
C MET A 251 -0.69 -0.75 4.58
N VAL A 252 -0.44 -1.92 5.16
CA VAL A 252 -0.47 -2.17 6.60
C VAL A 252 0.92 -2.53 7.10
N PRO A 253 1.33 -2.10 8.30
CA PRO A 253 2.57 -2.58 8.86
C PRO A 253 2.40 -3.99 9.39
N SER A 254 3.34 -4.87 9.05
CA SER A 254 3.30 -6.30 9.31
C SER A 254 4.56 -6.81 10.01
N PHE A 255 4.50 -8.05 10.48
CA PHE A 255 5.70 -8.76 10.92
C PHE A 255 6.60 -9.04 9.71
N ARG A 256 7.89 -9.33 9.97
CA ARG A 256 8.82 -9.77 8.92
C ARG A 256 8.19 -10.92 8.10
N PRO A 257 7.97 -10.73 6.78
CA PRO A 257 7.46 -11.80 5.95
C PRO A 257 8.40 -13.01 5.95
N PRO A 258 7.90 -14.25 5.81
CA PRO A 258 8.70 -15.46 5.88
C PRO A 258 9.56 -15.71 4.63
N PHE A 259 9.81 -14.68 3.81
CA PHE A 259 10.62 -14.77 2.60
C PHE A 259 12.11 -14.56 2.92
N ASP A 260 12.99 -15.29 2.25
CA ASP A 260 14.45 -15.06 2.34
C ASP A 260 14.84 -13.66 1.88
N ARG A 261 14.03 -13.08 0.99
CA ARG A 261 14.19 -11.72 0.46
C ARG A 261 13.72 -10.63 1.44
N ALA A 262 13.20 -10.95 2.62
CA ALA A 262 12.78 -9.93 3.59
C ALA A 262 13.96 -9.31 4.37
N ASP A 263 15.18 -9.83 4.22
CA ASP A 263 16.33 -9.26 4.92
C ASP A 263 16.77 -7.95 4.26
N PRO A 264 17.09 -6.90 5.05
CA PRO A 264 17.42 -5.58 4.52
C PRO A 264 18.66 -5.54 3.61
N LEU A 265 19.46 -6.62 3.58
CA LEU A 265 20.72 -6.79 2.83
C LEU A 265 21.65 -5.56 2.87
N TRP A 266 21.48 -4.68 3.85
CA TRP A 266 22.26 -3.47 4.04
C TRP A 266 23.44 -3.83 4.92
N VAL A 267 24.59 -4.08 4.29
CA VAL A 267 25.84 -4.20 5.02
C VAL A 267 26.33 -2.76 5.18
N PRO A 268 26.39 -2.19 6.41
CA PRO A 268 27.19 -1.00 6.60
C PRO A 268 28.60 -1.37 6.14
N GLU A 269 29.19 -0.62 5.21
CA GLU A 269 30.64 -0.74 5.03
C GLU A 269 31.24 -0.52 6.42
N SER A 270 31.88 -1.55 6.95
CA SER A 270 32.61 -1.46 8.21
C SER A 270 33.64 -0.36 8.04
N SER A 271 33.34 0.79 8.64
CA SER A 271 34.19 1.98 8.76
C SER A 271 35.54 1.64 9.37
#